data_AF-A0A0E2BBQ8-F1
#
_entry.id   AF-A0A0E2BBQ8-F1
#
_cell.length_a   1.000
_cell.length_b   1.000
_cell.length_c   1.000
_cell.angle_alpha   90.00
_cell.angle_beta   90.00
_cell.angle_gamma   90.00
#
_symmetry.space_group_name_H-M   'P 1'
#
loop_
_entity.id
_entity.type
_entity.pdbx_description
1 polymer ?
#
loop_
_entity_poly.entity_id
_entity_poly.type
_entity_poly.pdbx_seq_one_letter_code
_entity_poly.pdbx_strand_id
1 'polypeptide(L)'
;MLERALEFLGLEPGFQEVDLKERFYFLSKKYHPDTGEFSNDSLFKELIEYRDVLQSYLIQRTFKKSNVSPGLKNSDQDDYHIYKHAREIYDSAIHEYYKITEGNPIFLKGDENSALRKLRQSLEISKSKFEELIVLYPQSIWIADTKYTLEKIEVWFKEP
;
A
#
# COMPACT_ATOMS: atom_id res chain seq x y z
N MET A 1 24.10 2.66 14.25
CA MET A 1 23.14 3.66 13.74
C MET A 1 21.89 3.70 14.60
N LEU A 2 21.23 2.57 14.84
CA LEU A 2 20.07 2.48 15.74
C LEU A 2 20.33 2.95 17.18
N GLU A 3 21.42 2.49 17.81
CA GLU A 3 21.79 2.90 19.18
C GLU A 3 22.00 4.42 19.30
N ARG A 4 22.66 5.02 18.32
CA ARG A 4 22.85 6.48 18.25
C ARG A 4 21.52 7.22 18.11
N ALA A 5 20.58 6.67 17.32
CA ALA A 5 19.25 7.25 17.19
C ALA A 5 18.44 7.17 18.49
N LEU A 6 18.55 6.04 19.21
CA LEU A 6 17.94 5.86 20.54
C LEU A 6 18.50 6.86 21.56
N GLU A 7 19.83 6.99 21.62
CA GLU A 7 20.50 7.97 22.48
C GLU A 7 20.10 9.41 22.14
N PHE A 8 20.08 9.77 20.85
CA PHE A 8 19.73 11.12 20.40
C PHE A 8 18.29 11.50 20.76
N LEU A 9 17.33 10.58 20.60
CA LEU A 9 15.94 10.82 20.97
C LEU A 9 15.63 10.54 22.46
N GLY A 10 16.62 10.05 23.21
CA GLY A 10 16.44 9.68 24.62
C GLY A 10 15.42 8.56 24.82
N LEU A 11 15.44 7.56 23.92
CA LEU A 11 14.53 6.42 23.89
C LEU A 11 15.25 5.15 24.35
N GLU A 12 14.56 4.31 25.10
CA GLU A 12 15.06 2.98 25.45
C GLU A 12 14.81 1.97 24.32
N PRO A 13 15.60 0.89 24.19
CA PRO A 13 15.41 -0.14 23.15
C PRO A 13 14.01 -0.81 23.13
N GLY A 14 13.24 -0.66 24.21
CA GLY A 14 11.86 -1.16 24.35
C GLY A 14 10.76 -0.23 23.84
N PHE A 15 11.10 0.98 23.39
CA PHE A 15 10.16 2.06 23.03
C PHE A 15 9.03 1.64 22.06
N GLN A 16 7.90 2.32 22.18
CA GLN A 16 6.73 2.21 21.34
C GLN A 16 6.64 3.38 20.35
N GLU A 17 5.74 3.25 19.36
CA GLU A 17 5.53 4.31 18.36
C GLU A 17 5.09 5.64 18.99
N VAL A 18 4.31 5.58 20.08
CA VAL A 18 3.86 6.76 20.82
C VAL A 18 5.07 7.50 21.42
N ASP A 19 6.00 6.78 22.06
CA ASP A 19 7.21 7.36 22.64
C ASP A 19 8.07 8.06 21.57
N LEU A 20 8.19 7.46 20.38
CA LEU A 20 8.90 8.05 19.25
C LEU A 20 8.23 9.36 18.79
N LYS A 21 6.90 9.37 18.65
CA LYS A 21 6.15 10.56 18.24
C LYS A 21 6.27 11.70 19.25
N GLU A 22 6.15 11.40 20.53
CA GLU A 22 6.25 12.39 21.59
C GLU A 22 7.65 12.99 21.70
N ARG A 23 8.69 12.15 21.70
CA ARG A 23 10.09 12.61 21.74
C ARG A 23 10.45 13.40 20.49
N PHE A 24 10.05 12.93 19.32
CA PHE A 24 10.27 13.66 18.07
C PHE A 24 9.60 15.03 18.10
N TYR A 25 8.32 15.12 18.46
CA TYR A 25 7.60 16.40 18.55
C TYR A 25 8.28 17.39 19.50
N PHE A 26 8.72 16.91 20.67
CA PHE A 26 9.45 17.72 21.65
C PHE A 26 10.78 18.25 21.10
N LEU A 27 11.58 17.39 20.48
CA LEU A 27 12.89 17.78 19.93
C LEU A 27 12.75 18.62 18.65
N SER A 28 11.72 18.36 17.83
CA SER A 28 11.43 19.17 16.65
C SER A 28 11.12 20.60 17.04
N LYS A 29 10.35 20.84 18.11
CA LYS A 29 10.14 22.20 18.63
C LYS A 29 11.42 22.84 19.15
N LYS A 30 12.32 22.04 19.75
CA LYS A 30 13.56 22.54 20.34
C LYS A 30 14.61 22.91 19.30
N TYR A 31 14.69 22.16 18.20
CA TYR A 31 15.70 22.30 17.15
C TYR A 31 15.16 22.87 15.84
N HIS A 32 13.89 23.29 15.79
CA HIS A 32 13.31 23.83 14.57
C HIS A 32 14.12 25.03 14.06
N PRO A 33 14.47 25.11 12.77
CA PRO A 33 15.27 26.23 12.25
C PRO A 33 14.58 27.58 12.44
N ASP A 34 13.24 27.64 12.32
CA ASP A 34 12.47 28.89 12.43
C ASP A 34 12.02 29.26 13.85
N THR A 35 11.92 28.29 14.77
CA THR A 35 11.22 28.48 16.06
C THR A 35 11.94 27.84 17.26
N GLY A 36 13.06 27.16 17.03
CA GLY A 36 13.79 26.41 18.04
C GLY A 36 14.64 27.28 18.97
N GLU A 37 14.91 26.74 20.16
CA GLU A 37 15.82 27.32 21.17
C GLU A 37 17.27 27.31 20.68
N PHE A 38 17.60 26.38 19.78
CA PHE A 38 18.90 26.26 19.14
C PHE A 38 18.70 26.27 17.62
N SER A 39 19.05 27.38 16.97
CA SER A 39 19.05 27.46 15.50
C SER A 39 20.21 26.65 14.94
N ASN A 40 20.02 25.33 14.83
CA ASN A 40 21.02 24.43 14.30
C ASN A 40 20.37 23.49 13.28
N ASP A 41 20.33 23.94 12.02
CA ASP A 41 19.77 23.22 10.87
C ASP A 41 20.35 21.81 10.74
N SER A 42 21.63 21.62 11.09
CA SER A 42 22.27 20.31 11.11
C SER A 42 21.64 19.35 12.13
N LEU A 43 21.32 19.83 13.34
CA LEU A 43 20.69 18.99 14.37
C LEU A 43 19.26 18.62 14.03
N PHE A 44 18.53 19.50 13.34
CA PHE A 44 17.19 19.18 12.87
C PHE A 44 17.22 18.10 11.78
N LYS A 45 18.18 18.17 10.85
CA LYS A 45 18.38 17.12 9.84
C LYS A 45 18.76 15.78 10.47
N GLU A 46 19.66 15.78 11.45
CA GLU A 46 20.01 14.57 12.21
C GLU A 46 18.79 13.99 12.95
N LEU A 47 17.93 14.84 13.55
CA LEU A 47 16.70 14.40 14.20
C LEU A 47 15.76 13.67 13.22
N ILE A 48 15.60 14.18 12.00
CA ILE A 48 14.77 13.55 10.96
C ILE A 48 15.35 12.20 10.55
N GLU A 49 16.66 12.14 10.29
CA GLU A 49 17.36 10.91 9.92
C GLU A 49 17.20 9.83 11.01
N TYR A 50 17.42 10.18 12.27
CA TYR A 50 17.28 9.25 13.38
C TYR A 50 15.84 8.80 13.60
N ARG A 51 14.86 9.68 13.39
CA ARG A 51 13.44 9.32 13.43
C ARG A 51 13.09 8.28 12.38
N ASP A 52 13.62 8.40 11.16
CA ASP A 52 13.36 7.45 10.07
C ASP A 52 14.01 6.09 10.33
N VAL A 53 15.22 6.06 10.91
CA VAL A 53 15.89 4.84 11.37
C VAL A 53 15.06 4.12 12.43
N LEU A 54 14.55 4.85 13.43
CA LEU A 54 13.74 4.29 14.51
C LEU A 54 12.37 3.82 14.03
N GLN A 55 11.73 4.55 13.11
CA GLN A 55 10.48 4.11 12.49
C GLN A 55 10.69 2.82 11.68
N SER A 56 11.77 2.76 10.89
CA SER A 56 12.13 1.55 10.14
C SER A 56 12.39 0.36 11.08
N TYR A 57 13.02 0.59 12.23
CA TYR A 57 13.20 -0.44 13.26
C TYR A 57 11.88 -0.93 13.86
N LEU A 58 10.95 -0.03 14.18
CA LEU A 58 9.62 -0.40 14.69
C LEU A 58 8.86 -1.25 13.66
N ILE A 59 8.90 -0.86 12.39
CA ILE A 59 8.29 -1.61 11.28
C ILE A 59 8.91 -3.00 11.17
N GLN A 60 10.24 -3.11 11.18
CA GLN A 60 10.91 -4.42 11.14
C GLN A 60 10.61 -5.27 12.38
N ARG A 61 10.48 -4.66 13.55
CA ARG A 61 10.15 -5.34 14.81
C ARG A 61 8.72 -5.84 14.81
N THR A 62 7.75 -5.08 14.30
CA THR A 62 6.37 -5.56 14.14
C THR A 62 6.31 -6.71 13.14
N PHE A 63 6.97 -6.59 11.99
CA PHE A 63 7.08 -7.69 11.01
C PHE A 63 7.77 -8.94 11.59
N LYS A 64 8.85 -8.79 12.36
CA LYS A 64 9.52 -9.93 13.02
C LYS A 64 8.68 -10.54 14.13
N LYS A 65 7.94 -9.74 14.90
CA LYS A 65 7.02 -10.24 15.96
C LYS A 65 5.85 -11.01 15.35
N SER A 66 5.36 -10.63 14.17
CA SER A 66 4.34 -11.37 13.42
C SER A 66 4.83 -12.73 12.91
N ASN A 67 6.14 -12.90 12.68
CA ASN A 67 6.70 -14.16 12.15
C ASN A 67 7.08 -15.20 13.22
N VAL A 68 6.85 -14.94 14.52
CA VAL A 68 7.28 -15.84 15.62
C VAL A 68 6.11 -16.33 16.49
N SER A 69 4.85 -16.04 16.15
CA SER A 69 3.68 -16.63 16.83
C SER A 69 2.98 -17.66 15.93
N PRO A 70 3.03 -18.98 16.25
CA PRO A 70 2.13 -19.94 15.62
C PRO A 70 0.77 -19.85 16.30
N GLY A 71 -0.02 -18.83 15.94
CA GLY A 71 -1.35 -18.66 16.52
C GLY A 71 -2.00 -17.36 16.07
N LEU A 72 -3.06 -17.51 15.26
CA LEU A 72 -3.92 -16.47 14.69
C LEU A 72 -3.34 -15.76 13.44
N LYS A 73 -3.69 -16.31 12.27
CA LYS A 73 -3.50 -15.69 10.95
C LYS A 73 -4.26 -14.35 10.90
N ASN A 74 -3.55 -13.26 10.60
CA ASN A 74 -4.15 -11.99 10.23
C ASN A 74 -4.81 -12.12 8.85
N SER A 75 -6.05 -12.60 8.78
CA SER A 75 -6.82 -12.65 7.52
C SER A 75 -6.96 -11.27 6.87
N ASP A 76 -7.02 -10.22 7.69
CA ASP A 76 -7.36 -8.85 7.30
C ASP A 76 -6.22 -8.09 6.62
N GLN A 77 -4.99 -8.64 6.67
CA GLN A 77 -3.85 -8.05 5.98
C GLN A 77 -3.65 -8.71 4.62
N ASP A 78 -3.81 -10.03 4.57
CA ASP A 78 -3.65 -10.81 3.36
C ASP A 78 -4.80 -10.58 2.36
N ASP A 79 -6.05 -10.43 2.83
CA ASP A 79 -7.20 -10.13 1.98
C ASP A 79 -7.09 -8.75 1.31
N TYR A 80 -6.64 -7.73 2.05
CA TYR A 80 -6.42 -6.38 1.55
C TYR A 80 -5.31 -6.35 0.50
N HIS A 81 -4.21 -7.09 0.71
CA HIS A 81 -3.13 -7.16 -0.28
C HIS A 81 -3.59 -7.78 -1.60
N ILE A 82 -4.38 -8.86 -1.55
CA ILE A 82 -4.94 -9.49 -2.75
C ILE A 82 -5.92 -8.55 -3.44
N TYR A 83 -6.85 -7.95 -2.67
CA TYR A 83 -7.81 -6.98 -3.18
C TYR A 83 -7.12 -5.79 -3.86
N LYS A 84 -6.18 -5.15 -3.17
CA LYS A 84 -5.46 -3.97 -3.65
C LYS A 84 -4.73 -4.29 -4.96
N HIS A 85 -4.03 -5.42 -5.01
CA HIS A 85 -3.31 -5.82 -6.21
C HIS A 85 -4.26 -6.11 -7.39
N ALA A 86 -5.37 -6.81 -7.15
CA ALA A 86 -6.38 -7.04 -8.18
C ALA A 86 -6.96 -5.72 -8.72
N ARG A 87 -7.18 -4.75 -7.83
CA ARG A 87 -7.70 -3.42 -8.16
C ARG A 87 -6.71 -2.58 -8.96
N GLU A 88 -5.43 -2.56 -8.57
CA GLU A 88 -4.39 -1.85 -9.30
C GLU A 88 -4.26 -2.35 -10.75
N ILE A 89 -4.36 -3.66 -10.97
CA ILE A 89 -4.35 -4.25 -12.32
C ILE A 89 -5.59 -3.80 -13.10
N TYR A 90 -6.78 -3.86 -12.50
CA TYR A 90 -8.02 -3.40 -13.13
C TYR A 90 -7.95 -1.93 -13.55
N ASP A 91 -7.61 -1.04 -12.62
CA ASP A 91 -7.58 0.40 -12.86
C ASP A 91 -6.51 0.74 -13.92
N SER A 92 -5.34 0.08 -13.86
CA SER A 92 -4.28 0.26 -14.86
C SER A 92 -4.71 -0.21 -16.24
N ALA A 93 -5.38 -1.36 -16.35
CA ALA A 93 -5.84 -1.91 -17.63
C ALA A 93 -6.89 -1.01 -18.29
N ILE A 94 -7.86 -0.53 -17.51
CA ILE A 94 -8.90 0.38 -17.98
C ILE A 94 -8.28 1.72 -18.41
N HIS A 95 -7.37 2.27 -17.60
CA HIS A 95 -6.68 3.51 -17.92
C HIS A 95 -5.86 3.39 -19.22
N GLU A 96 -5.08 2.32 -19.37
CA GLU A 96 -4.27 2.09 -20.57
C GLU A 96 -5.14 1.95 -21.81
N TYR A 97 -6.26 1.22 -21.72
CA TYR A 97 -7.19 1.08 -22.83
C TYR A 97 -7.73 2.45 -23.28
N TYR A 98 -8.31 3.23 -22.37
CA TYR A 98 -8.85 4.55 -22.73
C TYR A 98 -7.80 5.53 -23.22
N LYS A 99 -6.56 5.41 -22.74
CA LYS A 99 -5.42 6.19 -23.24
C LYS A 99 -5.08 5.82 -24.68
N ILE A 100 -5.04 4.53 -25.02
CA ILE A 100 -4.75 4.06 -26.39
C ILE A 100 -5.89 4.43 -27.35
N THR A 101 -7.12 4.39 -26.88
CA THR A 101 -8.29 4.67 -27.72
C THR A 101 -8.71 6.14 -27.75
N GLU A 102 -7.94 7.04 -27.12
CA GLU A 102 -8.25 8.48 -26.97
C GLU A 102 -9.69 8.73 -26.46
N GLY A 103 -10.19 7.85 -25.59
CA GLY A 103 -11.57 7.92 -25.09
C GLY A 103 -12.66 7.46 -26.06
N ASN A 104 -12.33 7.14 -27.32
CA ASN A 104 -13.26 6.58 -28.30
C ASN A 104 -13.31 5.06 -28.16
N PRO A 105 -14.39 4.43 -27.66
CA PRO A 105 -14.46 2.98 -27.58
C PRO A 105 -14.38 2.39 -28.99
N ILE A 106 -13.24 1.77 -29.31
CA ILE A 106 -13.02 1.10 -30.59
C ILE A 106 -13.96 -0.10 -30.65
N PHE A 107 -14.63 -0.27 -31.80
CA PHE A 107 -15.60 -1.33 -32.07
C PHE A 107 -15.19 -2.69 -31.46
N LEU A 108 -16.15 -3.32 -30.79
CA LEU A 108 -16.05 -4.56 -30.02
C LEU A 108 -15.85 -5.84 -30.88
N LYS A 109 -15.16 -5.75 -32.01
CA LYS A 109 -14.68 -6.94 -32.75
C LYS A 109 -13.29 -7.30 -32.23
N GLY A 110 -13.24 -8.33 -31.39
CA GLY A 110 -12.05 -8.71 -30.61
C GLY A 110 -10.79 -9.04 -31.42
N ASP A 111 -10.95 -9.53 -32.66
CA ASP A 111 -9.81 -9.95 -33.48
C ASP A 111 -9.09 -8.80 -34.20
N GLU A 112 -9.78 -7.69 -34.46
CA GLU A 112 -9.24 -6.53 -35.19
C GLU A 112 -8.69 -5.44 -34.25
N ASN A 113 -8.98 -5.54 -32.95
CA ASN A 113 -8.64 -4.51 -31.95
C ASN A 113 -7.57 -4.99 -30.96
N SER A 114 -6.32 -4.66 -31.27
CA SER A 114 -5.16 -5.00 -30.43
C SER A 114 -5.23 -4.39 -29.03
N ALA A 115 -5.85 -3.21 -28.87
CA ALA A 115 -6.06 -2.57 -27.58
C ALA A 115 -7.07 -3.34 -26.71
N LEU A 116 -8.18 -3.80 -27.32
CA LEU A 116 -9.19 -4.61 -26.63
C LEU A 116 -8.65 -5.99 -26.23
N ARG A 117 -7.82 -6.61 -27.07
CA ARG A 117 -7.12 -7.86 -26.70
C ARG A 117 -6.23 -7.69 -25.47
N LYS A 118 -5.42 -6.63 -25.44
CA LYS A 118 -4.57 -6.31 -24.28
C LYS A 118 -5.40 -6.05 -23.04
N LEU A 119 -6.48 -5.26 -23.17
CA LEU A 119 -7.41 -5.00 -22.08
C LEU A 119 -7.97 -6.32 -21.52
N ARG A 120 -8.53 -7.19 -22.37
CA ARG A 120 -9.09 -8.49 -21.95
C ARG A 120 -8.07 -9.36 -21.23
N GLN A 121 -6.82 -9.42 -21.71
CA GLN A 121 -5.75 -10.17 -21.04
C GLN A 121 -5.47 -9.63 -19.63
N SER A 122 -5.33 -8.31 -19.48
CA SER A 122 -5.09 -7.70 -18.17
C SER A 122 -6.29 -7.83 -17.23
N LEU A 123 -7.51 -7.71 -17.75
CA LEU A 123 -8.74 -7.91 -16.99
C LEU A 123 -8.90 -9.37 -16.54
N GLU A 124 -8.47 -10.36 -17.31
CA GLU A 124 -8.50 -11.78 -16.92
C GLU A 124 -7.60 -12.06 -15.70
N ILE A 125 -6.42 -11.41 -15.66
CA ILE A 125 -5.51 -11.48 -14.50
C ILE A 125 -6.18 -10.86 -13.27
N SER A 126 -6.78 -9.67 -13.42
CA SER A 126 -7.50 -9.00 -12.33
C SER A 126 -8.68 -9.84 -11.81
N LYS A 127 -9.49 -10.36 -12.74
CA LYS A 127 -10.62 -11.25 -12.47
C LYS A 127 -10.19 -12.46 -11.65
N SER A 128 -9.13 -13.15 -12.08
CA SER A 128 -8.62 -14.35 -11.40
C SER A 128 -8.23 -14.06 -9.95
N LYS A 129 -7.64 -12.89 -9.67
CA LYS A 129 -7.28 -12.46 -8.31
C LYS A 129 -8.48 -12.08 -7.45
N PHE A 130 -9.48 -11.47 -8.05
CA PHE A 130 -10.75 -11.19 -7.37
C PHE A 130 -11.51 -12.47 -7.02
N GLU A 131 -11.51 -13.46 -7.91
CA GLU A 131 -12.07 -14.79 -7.62
C GLU A 131 -11.27 -15.51 -6.51
N GLU A 132 -9.94 -15.44 -6.54
CA GLU A 132 -9.05 -15.93 -5.48
C GLU A 132 -9.42 -15.30 -4.12
N LEU A 133 -9.62 -13.98 -4.06
CA LEU A 133 -10.04 -13.28 -2.85
C LEU A 133 -11.38 -13.80 -2.31
N ILE A 134 -12.36 -14.04 -3.18
CA ILE A 134 -13.68 -14.56 -2.77
C ILE A 134 -13.55 -15.96 -2.17
N VAL A 135 -12.73 -16.82 -2.77
CA VAL A 135 -12.53 -18.21 -2.30
C VAL A 135 -11.77 -18.24 -0.97
N LEU A 136 -10.70 -17.46 -0.85
CA LEU A 136 -9.82 -17.48 0.31
C LEU A 136 -10.40 -16.70 1.50
N TYR A 137 -11.13 -15.61 1.24
CA TYR A 137 -11.60 -14.67 2.27
C TYR A 137 -13.08 -14.28 2.08
N PRO A 138 -14.03 -15.24 2.13
CA PRO A 138 -15.44 -14.99 1.82
C PRO A 138 -16.15 -14.02 2.78
N GLN A 139 -15.57 -13.76 3.96
CA GLN A 139 -16.09 -12.82 4.97
C GLN A 139 -15.40 -11.44 4.92
N SER A 140 -14.49 -11.21 3.97
CA SER A 140 -13.78 -9.94 3.85
C SER A 140 -14.73 -8.77 3.55
N ILE A 141 -14.43 -7.60 4.09
CA ILE A 141 -15.17 -6.36 3.81
C ILE A 141 -15.09 -5.95 2.33
N TRP A 142 -14.09 -6.47 1.60
CA TRP A 142 -13.84 -6.16 0.19
C TRP A 142 -14.69 -6.98 -0.78
N ILE A 143 -15.42 -8.01 -0.30
CA ILE A 143 -16.18 -8.93 -1.16
C ILE A 143 -17.30 -8.22 -1.93
N ALA A 144 -17.95 -7.23 -1.32
CA ALA A 144 -19.02 -6.48 -1.97
C ALA A 144 -18.50 -5.70 -3.20
N ASP A 145 -17.41 -4.93 -3.04
CA ASP A 145 -16.78 -4.22 -4.17
C ASP A 145 -16.18 -5.18 -5.19
N THR A 146 -15.61 -6.29 -4.72
CA THR A 146 -15.04 -7.32 -5.59
C THR A 146 -16.07 -7.90 -6.55
N LYS A 147 -17.25 -8.30 -6.05
CA LYS A 147 -18.34 -8.80 -6.89
C LYS A 147 -18.83 -7.75 -7.89
N TYR A 148 -19.01 -6.52 -7.44
CA TYR A 148 -19.41 -5.41 -8.29
C TYR A 148 -18.38 -5.12 -9.39
N THR A 149 -17.08 -5.22 -9.08
CA THR A 149 -16.00 -5.05 -10.05
C THR A 149 -15.95 -6.20 -11.05
N LEU A 150 -16.19 -7.44 -10.61
CA LEU A 150 -16.30 -8.60 -11.51
C LEU A 150 -17.43 -8.43 -12.53
N GLU A 151 -18.61 -7.95 -12.12
CA GLU A 151 -19.72 -7.65 -13.03
C GLU A 151 -19.32 -6.61 -14.11
N LYS A 152 -18.52 -5.60 -13.75
CA LYS A 152 -17.99 -4.63 -14.72
C LYS A 152 -16.98 -5.25 -15.68
N ILE A 153 -16.13 -6.14 -15.17
CA ILE A 153 -15.15 -6.86 -15.98
C ILE A 153 -15.87 -7.69 -17.05
N GLU A 154 -16.96 -8.39 -16.70
CA GLU A 154 -17.72 -9.23 -17.64
C GLU A 154 -18.22 -8.49 -18.88
N VAL A 155 -18.55 -7.20 -18.77
CA VAL A 155 -19.01 -6.38 -19.90
C VAL A 155 -17.98 -6.36 -21.03
N TRP A 156 -16.69 -6.42 -20.71
CA TRP A 156 -15.60 -6.39 -21.70
C TRP A 156 -15.41 -7.70 -22.46
N PHE A 157 -15.96 -8.79 -21.94
CA PHE A 157 -15.87 -10.13 -22.56
C PHE A 157 -17.10 -10.50 -23.38
N LYS A 158 -18.22 -9.77 -23.23
CA LYS A 158 -19.40 -9.94 -24.08
C LYS A 158 -19.06 -9.48 -25.50
N GLU A 159 -19.23 -10.36 -26.47
CA GLU A 159 -19.23 -9.97 -27.88
C GLU A 159 -20.57 -9.27 -28.21
N PRO A 160 -20.58 -8.26 -29.10
CA PRO A 160 -21.81 -7.66 -29.61
C PRO A 160 -22.62 -8.61 -30.49
#